data_AF-A0A8J5ZI44-F1
#
_entry.id   AF-A0A8J5ZI44-F1
#
_cell.length_a   1.000
_cell.length_b   1.000
_cell.length_c   1.000
_cell.angle_alpha   90.00
_cell.angle_beta   90.00
_cell.angle_gamma   90.00
#
_symmetry.space_group_name_H-M   'P 1'
#
loop_
_entity.id
_entity.type
_entity.pdbx_description
1 polymer ?
#
loop_
_entity_poly.entity_id
_entity_poly.type
_entity_poly.pdbx_seq_one_letter_code
_entity_poly.pdbx_strand_id
1 'polypeptide(L)'
;MLRLEYEKKKWRMDWIHFGDNNTKFSHNKALIRQNSNKIYALKIEDNWCYDNETLHNEAVRFFSNLFSLDDPSRVLFPLRGRFSYISLKIIDSLAMVINFGEVQNALFSMFH
;
A
#
# COMPACT_ATOMS: atom_id res chain seq x y z
N MET A 1 -0.33 5.25 30.51
CA MET A 1 0.97 4.78 29.97
C MET A 1 1.27 3.32 30.33
N LEU A 2 1.16 2.90 31.58
CA LEU A 2 1.45 1.51 32.03
C LEU A 2 0.72 0.39 31.27
N ARG A 3 -0.55 0.58 30.92
CA ARG A 3 -1.34 -0.43 30.18
C ARG A 3 -0.80 -0.67 28.76
N LEU A 4 -0.38 0.39 28.05
CA LEU A 4 0.13 0.27 26.68
C LEU A 4 1.49 -0.44 26.63
N GLU A 5 2.34 -0.21 27.63
CA GLU A 5 3.63 -0.91 27.74
C GLU A 5 3.46 -2.39 28.08
N TYR A 6 2.52 -2.70 28.97
CA TYR A 6 2.18 -4.08 29.31
C TYR A 6 1.66 -4.85 28.08
N GLU A 7 0.73 -4.26 27.31
CA GLU A 7 0.20 -4.88 26.09
C GLU A 7 1.28 -5.10 25.02
N LYS A 8 2.23 -4.17 24.87
CA LYS A 8 3.38 -4.35 23.95
C LYS A 8 4.28 -5.52 24.35
N LYS A 9 4.59 -5.65 25.65
CA LYS A 9 5.44 -6.74 26.17
C LYS A 9 4.73 -8.09 26.02
N LYS A 10 3.44 -8.15 26.40
CA LYS A 10 2.61 -9.34 26.26
C LYS A 10 2.50 -9.80 24.81
N TRP A 11 2.24 -8.88 23.87
CA TRP A 11 2.20 -9.19 22.44
C TRP A 11 3.49 -9.82 21.92
N ARG A 12 4.65 -9.27 22.33
CA ARG A 12 5.94 -9.79 21.88
C ARG A 12 6.20 -11.20 22.41
N MET A 13 5.80 -11.48 23.66
CA MET A 13 5.88 -12.82 24.24
C MET A 13 4.94 -13.80 23.53
N ASP A 14 3.69 -13.39 23.28
CA ASP A 14 2.70 -14.22 22.58
C ASP A 14 3.13 -14.50 21.12
N TRP A 15 3.73 -13.54 20.42
CA TRP A 15 4.25 -13.74 19.06
C TRP A 15 5.43 -14.72 19.04
N ILE A 16 6.33 -14.66 20.03
CA ILE A 16 7.43 -15.63 20.17
C ILE A 16 6.90 -17.04 20.48
N HIS A 17 5.86 -17.16 21.31
CA HIS A 17 5.29 -18.45 21.70
C HIS A 17 4.40 -19.09 20.62
N PHE A 18 3.60 -18.30 19.90
CA PHE A 18 2.60 -18.81 18.95
C PHE A 18 3.03 -18.68 17.48
N GLY A 19 4.04 -17.86 17.16
CA GLY A 19 4.45 -17.62 15.77
C GLY A 19 3.28 -17.22 14.88
N ASP A 20 3.16 -17.87 13.72
CA ASP A 20 2.07 -17.66 12.76
C ASP A 20 0.69 -18.15 13.25
N ASN A 21 0.65 -18.93 14.33
CA ASN A 21 -0.61 -19.37 14.95
C ASN A 21 -1.26 -18.28 15.82
N ASN A 22 -0.66 -17.08 15.94
CA ASN A 22 -1.29 -15.94 16.60
C ASN A 22 -2.36 -15.25 15.71
N THR A 23 -3.32 -16.04 15.25
CA THR A 23 -4.42 -15.58 14.40
C THR A 23 -5.38 -14.67 15.15
N LYS A 24 -5.64 -14.95 16.45
CA LYS A 24 -6.56 -14.17 17.29
C LYS A 24 -6.13 -12.71 17.45
N PHE A 25 -4.86 -12.45 17.74
CA PHE A 25 -4.38 -11.07 17.88
C PHE A 25 -4.43 -10.31 16.56
N SER A 26 -3.91 -10.91 15.49
CA SER A 26 -3.86 -10.28 14.16
C SER A 26 -5.28 -10.02 13.64
N HIS A 27 -6.20 -10.95 13.85
CA HIS A 27 -7.61 -10.80 13.52
C HIS A 27 -8.27 -9.67 14.34
N ASN A 28 -8.09 -9.65 15.67
CA ASN A 28 -8.60 -8.57 16.51
C ASN A 28 -8.05 -7.20 16.11
N LYS A 29 -6.76 -7.12 15.77
CA LYS A 29 -6.13 -5.90 15.28
C LYS A 29 -6.70 -5.46 13.93
N ALA A 30 -6.99 -6.40 13.04
CA ALA A 30 -7.67 -6.13 11.78
C ALA A 30 -9.09 -5.60 12.00
N LEU A 31 -9.87 -6.19 12.92
CA LEU A 31 -11.21 -5.71 13.30
C LEU A 31 -11.18 -4.30 13.90
N ILE A 32 -10.25 -4.02 14.81
CA ILE A 32 -10.08 -2.67 15.37
C ILE A 32 -9.78 -1.67 14.25
N ARG A 33 -8.85 -2.02 13.34
CA ARG A 33 -8.53 -1.18 12.19
C ARG A 33 -9.72 -0.99 11.26
N GLN A 34 -10.48 -2.05 10.97
CA GLN A 34 -11.67 -1.98 10.13
C GLN A 34 -12.71 -1.03 10.75
N ASN A 35 -12.93 -1.11 12.06
CA ASN A 35 -13.88 -0.24 12.74
C ASN A 35 -13.41 1.23 12.76
N SER A 36 -12.12 1.47 13.00
CA SER A 36 -11.55 2.83 12.97
C SER A 36 -11.50 3.43 11.57
N ASN A 37 -11.32 2.60 10.54
CA ASN A 37 -11.26 3.03 9.14
C ASN A 37 -12.63 3.09 8.48
N LYS A 38 -13.70 2.69 9.17
CA LYS A 38 -15.05 2.74 8.63
C LYS A 38 -15.45 4.20 8.42
N ILE A 39 -15.75 4.53 7.17
CA ILE A 39 -16.24 5.86 6.80
C ILE A 39 -17.73 5.90 7.12
N TYR A 40 -18.09 6.65 8.17
CA TYR A 40 -19.50 6.84 8.58
C TYR A 40 -20.16 8.02 7.88
N ALA A 41 -19.36 8.99 7.44
CA ALA A 41 -19.85 10.18 6.77
C ALA A 41 -18.76 10.79 5.91
N LEU A 42 -19.17 11.46 4.83
CA LEU A 42 -18.32 12.31 4.00
C LEU A 42 -18.99 13.67 3.86
N LYS A 43 -18.17 14.71 3.76
CA LYS A 43 -18.64 16.05 3.45
C LYS A 43 -18.66 16.21 1.93
N ILE A 44 -19.85 16.32 1.35
CA ILE A 44 -20.11 16.43 -0.10
C ILE A 44 -20.76 17.79 -0.34
N GLU A 45 -20.14 18.65 -1.15
CA GLU A 45 -20.70 19.96 -1.53
C GLU A 45 -21.22 20.76 -0.32
N ASP A 46 -20.40 20.81 0.72
CA ASP A 46 -20.68 21.42 2.03
C ASP A 46 -21.68 20.76 2.98
N ASN A 47 -22.32 19.67 2.56
CA ASN A 47 -23.25 18.92 3.40
C ASN A 47 -22.65 17.59 3.89
N TRP A 48 -22.97 17.20 5.13
CA TRP A 48 -22.60 15.88 5.64
C TRP A 48 -23.56 14.83 5.11
N CYS A 49 -23.02 13.84 4.39
CA CYS A 49 -23.74 12.67 3.94
C CYS A 49 -23.39 11.47 4.81
N TYR A 50 -24.41 10.69 5.20
CA TYR A 50 -24.29 9.47 6.02
C TYR A 50 -24.82 8.22 5.29
N ASP A 51 -25.43 8.40 4.11
CA ASP A 51 -26.00 7.31 3.34
C ASP A 51 -24.91 6.45 2.70
N ASN A 52 -24.92 5.15 2.99
CA ASN A 52 -23.82 4.24 2.64
C ASN A 52 -23.67 4.08 1.13
N GLU A 53 -24.77 4.04 0.37
CA GLU A 53 -24.73 3.93 -1.09
C GLU A 53 -24.11 5.19 -1.71
N THR A 54 -24.51 6.37 -1.22
CA THR A 54 -23.94 7.65 -1.63
C THR A 54 -22.46 7.75 -1.28
N LEU A 55 -22.05 7.33 -0.07
CA LEU A 55 -20.65 7.31 0.35
C LEU A 55 -19.80 6.41 -0.55
N HIS A 56 -20.31 5.22 -0.89
CA HIS A 56 -19.65 4.29 -1.80
C HIS A 56 -19.48 4.91 -3.19
N ASN A 57 -20.55 5.44 -3.76
CA ASN A 57 -20.53 6.02 -5.11
C ASN A 57 -19.59 7.22 -5.17
N GLU A 58 -19.56 8.06 -4.14
CA GLU A 58 -18.66 9.21 -4.07
C GLU A 58 -17.19 8.80 -3.96
N ALA A 59 -16.88 7.76 -3.17
CA ALA A 59 -15.54 7.22 -3.09
C ALA A 59 -15.07 6.66 -4.44
N VAL A 60 -15.93 5.90 -5.13
CA VAL A 60 -15.65 5.37 -6.47
C VAL A 60 -15.41 6.52 -7.45
N ARG A 61 -16.29 7.53 -7.48
CA ARG A 61 -16.17 8.70 -8.35
C ARG A 61 -14.84 9.43 -8.10
N PHE A 62 -14.54 9.74 -6.85
CA PHE A 62 -13.33 10.47 -6.47
C PHE A 62 -12.06 9.72 -6.88
N PHE A 63 -11.92 8.44 -6.51
CA PHE A 63 -10.70 7.69 -6.80
C PHE A 63 -10.58 7.30 -8.27
N SER A 64 -11.69 7.02 -8.97
CA SER A 64 -11.66 6.81 -10.41
C SER A 64 -11.14 8.07 -11.11
N ASN A 65 -11.65 9.25 -10.72
CA ASN A 65 -11.14 10.51 -11.24
C ASN A 65 -9.69 10.78 -10.81
N LEU A 66 -9.28 10.38 -9.60
CA LEU A 66 -7.92 10.56 -9.08
C LEU A 66 -6.89 9.77 -9.88
N PHE A 67 -7.21 8.53 -10.21
CA PHE A 67 -6.30 7.58 -10.88
C PHE A 67 -6.49 7.48 -12.39
N SER A 68 -7.43 8.24 -12.98
CA SER A 68 -7.52 8.39 -14.43
C SER A 68 -6.38 9.28 -14.94
N LEU A 69 -5.72 8.85 -16.02
CA LEU A 69 -4.46 9.38 -16.55
C LEU A 69 -4.56 10.74 -17.27
N ASP A 70 -5.71 11.42 -17.24
CA ASP A 70 -6.02 12.53 -18.15
C ASP A 70 -5.73 13.93 -17.59
N ASP A 71 -5.07 14.05 -16.44
CA ASP A 71 -4.65 15.35 -15.92
C ASP A 71 -3.12 15.47 -15.94
N PRO A 72 -2.53 16.07 -17.01
CA PRO A 72 -1.08 16.31 -17.09
C PRO A 72 -0.58 17.30 -16.01
N SER A 73 -1.47 17.98 -15.28
CA SER A 73 -1.12 18.83 -14.15
C SER A 73 -1.13 18.10 -12.80
N ARG A 74 -1.75 16.91 -12.73
CA ARG A 74 -1.60 15.98 -11.61
C ARG A 74 -0.26 15.30 -11.73
N VAL A 75 0.76 16.02 -11.30
CA VAL A 75 1.97 15.42 -10.78
C VAL A 75 1.50 14.44 -9.70
N LEU A 76 1.44 13.15 -10.08
CA LEU A 76 1.33 12.02 -9.16
C LEU A 76 2.10 12.42 -7.92
N PHE A 77 1.41 12.51 -6.78
CA PHE A 77 1.92 12.94 -5.47
C PHE A 77 3.43 12.86 -5.49
N PRO A 78 4.20 13.96 -5.31
CA PRO A 78 5.64 13.86 -5.34
C PRO A 78 6.01 12.84 -4.27
N LEU A 79 6.23 11.60 -4.68
CA LEU A 79 6.49 10.48 -3.80
C LEU A 79 7.80 10.92 -3.17
N ARG A 80 7.72 11.39 -1.93
CA ARG A 80 8.90 11.86 -1.20
C ARG A 80 9.80 10.63 -1.06
N GLY A 81 10.77 10.55 -1.97
CA GLY A 81 11.53 9.33 -2.25
C GLY A 81 11.80 9.26 -3.75
N ARG A 82 12.77 10.06 -4.20
CA ARG A 82 13.23 10.20 -5.59
C ARG A 82 13.38 8.85 -6.29
N PHE A 83 12.42 8.47 -7.11
CA PHE A 83 12.67 7.48 -8.16
C PHE A 83 13.26 8.23 -9.35
N SER A 84 14.44 7.80 -9.80
CA SER A 84 15.05 8.31 -11.02
C SER A 84 14.14 8.00 -12.20
N TYR A 85 13.98 8.98 -13.09
CA TYR A 85 13.30 8.74 -14.36
C TYR A 85 14.12 7.69 -15.13
N ILE A 86 13.47 6.57 -15.48
CA ILE A 86 14.10 5.55 -16.32
C ILE A 86 14.03 6.09 -17.76
N SER A 87 15.18 6.26 -18.41
CA SER A 87 15.20 6.70 -19.81
C SER A 87 14.50 5.69 -20.71
N LEU A 88 13.84 6.16 -21.77
CA LEU A 88 13.16 5.29 -22.74
C LEU A 88 14.08 4.19 -23.29
N LYS A 89 15.37 4.52 -23.51
CA LYS A 89 16.40 3.55 -23.91
C LYS A 89 16.55 2.38 -22.94
N ILE A 90 16.46 2.63 -21.63
CA ILE A 90 16.54 1.57 -20.61
C ILE A 90 15.27 0.73 -20.63
N ILE A 91 14.10 1.35 -20.78
CA ILE A 91 12.81 0.64 -20.88
C ILE A 91 12.83 -0.30 -22.09
N ASP A 92 13.28 0.20 -23.25
CA ASP A 92 13.39 -0.60 -24.47
C ASP A 92 14.37 -1.76 -24.28
N SER A 93 15.49 -1.54 -23.58
CA SER A 93 16.44 -2.61 -23.27
C SER A 93 15.87 -3.68 -22.34
N LEU A 94 15.02 -3.30 -21.38
CA LEU A 94 14.35 -4.22 -20.44
C LEU A 94 13.26 -5.06 -21.15
N ALA A 95 12.71 -4.56 -22.25
CA ALA A 95 11.68 -5.24 -23.04
C ALA A 95 12.26 -6.21 -24.07
N MET A 96 13.59 -6.27 -24.23
CA MET A 96 14.22 -7.20 -25.17
C MET A 96 14.16 -8.65 -24.68
N VAL A 97 14.23 -9.59 -25.63
CA VAL A 97 14.28 -11.03 -25.32
C VAL A 97 15.61 -11.36 -24.65
N ILE A 98 15.53 -12.03 -23.50
CA ILE A 98 16.69 -12.47 -22.72
C ILE A 98 17.56 -13.38 -23.57
N ASN A 99 18.86 -13.09 -23.65
CA ASN A 99 19.82 -13.95 -24.35
C ASN A 99 20.67 -14.78 -23.38
N PHE A 100 21.19 -15.91 -23.84
CA PHE A 100 21.95 -16.84 -23.00
C PHE A 100 23.26 -16.22 -22.47
N GLY A 101 23.88 -15.31 -23.23
CA GLY A 101 25.09 -14.60 -22.81
C GLY A 101 24.85 -13.66 -21.63
N GLU A 102 23.71 -12.96 -21.60
CA GLU A 102 23.28 -12.13 -20.47
C GLU A 102 23.07 -12.97 -19.21
N VAL A 103 22.42 -14.13 -19.34
CA VAL A 103 22.20 -15.05 -18.21
C VAL A 103 23.53 -15.52 -17.65
N GLN A 104 24.45 -15.94 -18.51
CA GLN A 104 25.78 -16.41 -18.11
C GLN A 104 26.59 -15.30 -17.41
N ASN A 105 26.58 -14.08 -17.97
CA ASN A 105 27.28 -12.93 -17.38
C ASN A 105 26.68 -12.50 -16.04
N ALA A 106 25.34 -12.46 -15.93
CA ALA A 106 24.66 -12.13 -14.68
C ALA A 106 24.98 -13.17 -13.60
N LEU A 107 24.94 -14.45 -13.95
CA LEU A 107 25.26 -15.54 -13.03
C LEU A 107 26.71 -15.44 -12.53
N PHE A 108 27.68 -15.17 -13.40
CA PHE A 108 29.07 -14.99 -12.97
C PHE A 108 29.30 -13.70 -12.17
N SER A 109 28.53 -12.64 -12.41
CA SER A 109 28.62 -11.40 -11.63
C SER A 109 28.13 -11.52 -10.18
N MET A 110 27.34 -12.54 -9.85
CA MET A 110 26.87 -12.79 -8.48
C MET A 110 27.94 -13.41 -7.56
N PHE A 111 29.00 -13.99 -8.14
CA PHE A 111 30.04 -14.71 -7.40
C PHE A 111 31.37 -13.92 -7.31
N HIS A 112 31.34 -12.62 -7.62
CA HIS A 112 32.42 -11.67 -7.39
C HIS A 112 32.02 -10.67 -6.31
#